data_AF-A0A7K2VKI0-F1
#
_entry.id   AF-A0A7K2VKI0-F1
#
_cell.length_a   1.000
_cell.length_b   1.000
_cell.length_c   1.000
_cell.angle_alpha   90.00
_cell.angle_beta   90.00
_cell.angle_gamma   90.00
#
_symmetry.space_group_name_H-M   'P 1'
#
loop_
_entity.id
_entity.type
_entity.pdbx_description
1 polymer ?
#
loop_
_entity_poly.entity_id
_entity_poly.type
_entity_poly.pdbx_seq_one_letter_code
_entity_poly.pdbx_strand_id
1 'polypeptide(L)'
;MDEELRVLTDRLRRESRGGAAYERLVGTGDHDELAEVLTAPGQPLWARELAAYRLGVAGDRRAFESLVLLLNHRDPPRCAAAAEALAALG
;
A
#
# COMPACT_ATOMS: atom_id res chain seq x y z
N MET A 1 -11.43 5.54 10.30
CA MET A 1 -10.73 5.75 9.02
C MET A 1 -9.39 6.46 9.23
N ASP A 2 -9.31 7.57 9.99
CA ASP A 2 -8.02 8.26 10.22
C ASP A 2 -6.98 7.51 11.10
N GLU A 3 -7.43 6.65 12.01
CA GLU A 3 -6.55 5.90 12.93
C GLU A 3 -5.77 4.79 12.18
N GLU A 4 -6.45 4.00 11.35
CA GLU A 4 -5.83 2.88 10.61
C GLU A 4 -4.84 3.40 9.56
N LEU A 5 -5.17 4.50 8.88
CA LEU A 5 -4.27 5.19 7.97
C LEU A 5 -3.00 5.71 8.69
N ARG A 6 -3.14 6.24 9.92
CA ARG A 6 -1.99 6.66 10.74
C ARG A 6 -1.13 5.48 11.17
N VAL A 7 -1.74 4.38 11.62
CA VAL A 7 -1.00 3.17 12.02
C VAL A 7 -0.25 2.56 10.83
N LEU A 8 -0.88 2.49 9.66
CA LEU A 8 -0.26 2.05 8.41
C LEU A 8 0.92 2.95 8.05
N THR A 9 0.71 4.27 7.98
CA THR A 9 1.74 5.22 7.55
C THR A 9 2.94 5.25 8.51
N ASP A 10 2.72 5.17 9.84
CA ASP A 10 3.80 5.11 10.83
C ASP A 10 4.63 3.83 10.74
N ARG A 11 3.99 2.67 10.55
CA ARG A 11 4.70 1.39 10.37
C ARG A 11 5.52 1.43 9.07
N LEU A 12 4.90 1.84 7.97
CA LEU A 12 5.57 1.90 6.66
C LEU A 12 6.72 2.90 6.66
N ARG A 13 6.61 4.02 7.39
CA ARG A 13 7.71 4.97 7.57
C ARG A 13 8.92 4.35 8.27
N ARG A 14 8.69 3.53 9.30
CA ARG A 14 9.77 2.81 9.99
C ARG A 14 10.42 1.77 9.07
N GLU A 15 9.63 1.01 8.33
CA GLU A 15 10.13 -0.02 7.40
C GLU A 15 10.91 0.57 6.23
N SER A 16 10.51 1.75 5.74
CA SER A 16 11.21 2.48 4.69
C SER A 16 12.40 3.30 5.19
N ARG A 17 12.62 3.33 6.52
CA ARG A 17 13.55 4.24 7.20
C ARG A 17 13.29 5.73 6.92
N GLY A 18 12.07 6.09 6.53
CA GLY A 18 11.69 7.45 6.17
C GLY A 18 12.50 8.03 5.00
N GLY A 19 13.00 7.17 4.10
CA GLY A 19 13.85 7.61 2.98
C GLY A 19 13.08 8.33 1.88
N ALA A 20 13.81 8.92 0.93
CA ALA A 20 13.24 9.69 -0.19
C ALA A 20 12.24 8.91 -1.05
N ALA A 21 12.40 7.58 -1.16
CA ALA A 21 11.44 6.72 -1.86
C ALA A 21 10.07 6.68 -1.16
N TYR A 22 10.05 6.66 0.17
CA TYR A 22 8.81 6.68 0.94
C TYR A 22 8.09 8.02 0.80
N GLU A 23 8.81 9.13 1.01
CA GLU A 23 8.21 10.46 0.90
C GLU A 23 7.66 10.70 -0.52
N ARG A 24 8.35 10.20 -1.56
CA ARG A 24 7.84 10.23 -2.95
C ARG A 24 6.54 9.46 -3.10
N LEU A 25 6.51 8.19 -2.69
CA LEU A 25 5.34 7.33 -2.86
C LEU A 25 4.16 7.74 -1.97
N VAL A 26 4.39 8.44 -0.86
CA VAL A 26 3.32 9.04 -0.06
C VAL A 26 2.76 10.30 -0.73
N GLY A 27 3.63 11.16 -1.27
CA GLY A 27 3.25 12.44 -1.85
C GLY A 27 2.75 12.39 -3.30
N THR A 28 3.04 11.33 -4.04
CA THR A 28 2.65 11.23 -5.45
C THR A 28 1.13 11.08 -5.62
N GLY A 29 0.52 11.85 -6.52
CA GLY A 29 -0.87 11.65 -6.95
C GLY A 29 -0.99 10.73 -8.18
N ASP A 30 0.14 10.25 -8.70
CA ASP A 30 0.21 9.50 -9.94
C ASP A 30 -0.09 8.02 -9.69
N HIS A 31 -1.25 7.55 -10.16
CA HIS A 31 -1.63 6.14 -10.04
C HIS A 31 -0.78 5.23 -10.93
N ASP A 32 -0.23 5.74 -12.03
CA ASP A 32 0.64 4.94 -12.90
C ASP A 32 1.98 4.68 -12.22
N GLU A 33 2.56 5.66 -11.54
CA GLU A 33 3.75 5.46 -10.69
C GLU A 33 3.49 4.41 -9.60
N LEU A 34 2.34 4.47 -8.92
CA LEU A 34 1.98 3.47 -7.91
C LEU A 34 1.77 2.08 -8.54
N ALA A 35 1.17 2.00 -9.72
CA ALA A 35 0.96 0.73 -10.41
C ALA A 35 2.28 0.10 -10.87
N GLU A 36 3.24 0.90 -11.31
CA GLU A 36 4.59 0.45 -11.64
C GLU A 36 5.27 -0.20 -10.41
N VAL A 37 5.10 0.37 -9.22
CA VAL A 37 5.64 -0.23 -7.97
C VAL A 37 5.10 -1.63 -7.71
N LEU A 38 3.84 -1.92 -8.05
CA LEU A 38 3.26 -3.25 -7.84
C LEU A 38 3.96 -4.32 -8.69
N THR A 39 4.34 -3.96 -9.91
CA THR A 39 4.90 -4.89 -10.91
C THR A 39 6.43 -4.90 -10.95
N ALA A 40 7.09 -3.84 -10.49
CA ALA A 40 8.53 -3.70 -10.57
C ALA A 40 9.25 -4.78 -9.73
N PRO A 41 10.31 -5.41 -10.27
CA PRO A 41 11.09 -6.40 -9.54
C PRO A 41 11.88 -5.76 -8.40
N GLY A 42 12.10 -6.51 -7.32
CA GLY A 42 12.92 -6.07 -6.19
C GLY A 42 12.30 -4.99 -5.30
N GLN A 43 11.06 -4.57 -5.55
CA GLN A 43 10.39 -3.61 -4.65
C GLN A 43 10.24 -4.18 -3.24
N PRO A 44 10.54 -3.40 -2.19
CA PRO A 44 10.37 -3.84 -0.82
C PRO A 44 8.90 -3.98 -0.49
N LEU A 45 8.58 -4.83 0.49
CA LEU A 45 7.20 -5.11 0.88
C LEU A 45 6.43 -3.84 1.28
N TRP A 46 7.07 -2.92 2.02
CA TRP A 46 6.44 -1.66 2.43
C TRP A 46 5.98 -0.81 1.23
N ALA A 47 6.73 -0.84 0.11
CA ALA A 47 6.40 -0.04 -1.07
C ALA A 47 5.20 -0.64 -1.82
N ARG A 48 5.17 -1.98 -1.98
CA ARG A 48 4.01 -2.67 -2.56
C ARG A 48 2.76 -2.49 -1.72
N GLU A 49 2.90 -2.55 -0.40
CA GLU A 49 1.79 -2.33 0.52
C GLU A 49 1.23 -0.90 0.41
N LEU A 50 2.11 0.12 0.43
CA LEU A 50 1.69 1.51 0.25
C LEU A 50 0.98 1.72 -1.08
N ALA A 51 1.56 1.24 -2.18
CA ALA A 51 1.00 1.39 -3.51
C ALA A 51 -0.35 0.68 -3.65
N ALA A 52 -0.45 -0.57 -3.20
CA ALA A 52 -1.68 -1.35 -3.28
C ALA A 52 -2.80 -0.71 -2.45
N TYR A 53 -2.49 -0.27 -1.23
CA TYR A 53 -3.45 0.40 -0.36
C TYR A 53 -3.98 1.69 -1.01
N ARG A 54 -3.08 2.57 -1.46
CA ARG A 54 -3.48 3.87 -2.05
C ARG A 54 -4.29 3.70 -3.33
N LEU A 55 -3.89 2.78 -4.21
CA LEU A 55 -4.63 2.45 -5.42
C LEU A 55 -6.01 1.86 -5.09
N GLY A 56 -6.10 0.94 -4.12
CA GLY A 56 -7.36 0.34 -3.70
C GLY A 56 -8.34 1.36 -3.13
N VAL A 57 -7.88 2.24 -2.24
CA VAL A 57 -8.69 3.35 -1.68
C VAL A 57 -9.13 4.32 -2.78
N ALA A 58 -8.33 4.50 -3.83
CA ALA A 58 -8.68 5.33 -4.97
C ALA A 58 -9.57 4.62 -6.01
N GLY A 59 -9.96 3.36 -5.79
CA GLY A 59 -10.79 2.58 -6.71
C GLY A 59 -10.06 2.04 -7.94
N ASP A 60 -8.72 2.04 -7.94
CA ASP A 60 -7.92 1.51 -9.05
C ASP A 60 -7.77 -0.02 -8.94
N ARG A 61 -8.40 -0.72 -9.87
CA ARG A 61 -8.47 -2.20 -9.92
C ARG A 61 -7.12 -2.88 -10.09
N ARG A 62 -6.07 -2.17 -10.52
CA ARG A 62 -4.70 -2.71 -10.58
C ARG A 62 -4.19 -3.14 -9.20
N ALA A 63 -4.77 -2.63 -8.12
CA ALA A 63 -4.43 -3.03 -6.75
C ALA A 63 -4.90 -4.44 -6.35
N PHE A 64 -5.94 -4.98 -7.00
CA PHE A 64 -6.70 -6.11 -6.49
C PHE A 64 -5.84 -7.33 -6.13
N GLU A 65 -5.02 -7.80 -7.07
CA GLU A 65 -4.17 -8.98 -6.85
C GLU A 65 -3.17 -8.76 -5.71
N SER A 66 -2.56 -7.57 -5.65
CA SER A 66 -1.60 -7.22 -4.60
C SER A 66 -2.27 -7.18 -3.23
N LEU A 67 -3.48 -6.63 -3.14
CA LEU A 67 -4.25 -6.59 -1.90
C LEU A 67 -4.66 -8.01 -1.44
N VAL A 68 -5.10 -8.87 -2.36
CA VAL A 68 -5.41 -10.28 -2.05
C VAL A 68 -4.16 -11.02 -1.55
N LEU A 69 -3.00 -10.77 -2.13
CA LEU A 69 -1.73 -11.34 -1.65
C LEU A 69 -1.38 -10.84 -0.24
N LEU A 70 -1.53 -9.54 0.03
CA LEU A 70 -1.28 -8.95 1.35
C LEU A 70 -2.23 -9.50 2.42
N LEU A 71 -3.49 -9.75 2.08
CA LEU A 71 -4.46 -10.37 2.97
C LEU A 71 -4.01 -11.77 3.43
N ASN A 72 -3.22 -12.47 2.61
CA ASN A 72 -2.67 -13.79 2.92
C ASN A 72 -1.33 -13.76 3.67
N HIS A 73 -0.77 -12.57 3.97
CA HIS A 73 0.59 -12.42 4.52
C HIS A 73 0.71 -12.81 6.01
N ARG A 74 -0.38 -13.21 6.68
CA ARG A 74 -0.43 -13.59 8.11
C ARG A 74 0.15 -12.56 9.09
N ASP A 75 0.24 -11.31 8.67
CA ASP A 75 0.65 -10.17 9.50
C ASP A 75 -0.60 -9.33 9.77
N PRO A 76 -1.17 -9.34 11.01
CA PRO A 76 -2.47 -8.74 11.28
C PRO A 76 -2.61 -7.28 10.82
N PRO A 77 -1.62 -6.39 11.02
CA PRO A 77 -1.69 -5.02 10.52
C PRO A 77 -1.75 -4.90 8.99
N ARG A 78 -1.03 -5.77 8.25
CA ARG A 78 -1.10 -5.84 6.77
C ARG A 78 -2.44 -6.37 6.29
N CYS A 79 -2.94 -7.42 6.94
CA CYS A 79 -4.23 -8.00 6.60
C CYS A 79 -5.38 -6.99 6.78
N ALA A 80 -5.35 -6.21 7.86
CA ALA A 80 -6.34 -5.16 8.11
C ALA A 80 -6.32 -4.08 7.02
N ALA A 81 -5.15 -3.53 6.71
CA ALA A 81 -4.99 -2.54 5.64
C ALA A 81 -5.45 -3.07 4.27
N ALA A 82 -5.09 -4.31 3.94
CA ALA A 82 -5.50 -4.95 2.71
C ALA A 82 -7.03 -5.13 2.63
N ALA A 83 -7.65 -5.56 3.72
CA ALA A 83 -9.10 -5.72 3.79
C ALA A 83 -9.83 -4.38 3.65
N GLU A 84 -9.33 -3.32 4.28
CA GLU A 84 -9.89 -1.96 4.16
C GLU A 84 -9.83 -1.47 2.70
N ALA A 85 -8.66 -1.57 2.06
CA ALA A 85 -8.50 -1.14 0.68
C ALA A 85 -9.33 -1.98 -0.31
N LEU A 86 -9.49 -3.29 -0.06
CA LEU A 86 -10.39 -4.15 -0.85
C LEU A 86 -11.85 -3.74 -0.70
N ALA A 87 -12.28 -3.39 0.53
CA ALA A 87 -13.64 -2.92 0.77
C ALA A 87 -13.91 -1.57 0.07
N ALA A 88 -12.90 -0.69 0.00
CA ALA A 88 -13.00 0.58 -0.73
C ALA A 88 -13.00 0.39 -2.25
N LEU A 89 -12.30 -0.63 -2.76
CA LEU A 89 -12.19 -0.91 -4.20
C LEU A 89 -13.51 -1.36 -4.84
N GLY A 90 -14.35 -2.09 -4.09
CA GLY A 90 -15.68 -2.54 -4.52
C GLY A 90 -15.70 -3.90 -5.23
#